data_AF-A0A2M4AYU1-F1
#
_entry.id   AF-A0A2M4AYU1-F1
#
_cell.length_a   1.000
_cell.length_b   1.000
_cell.length_c   1.000
_cell.angle_alpha   90.00
_cell.angle_beta   90.00
_cell.angle_gamma   90.00
#
_symmetry.space_group_name_H-M   'P 1'
#
loop_
_entity.id
_entity.type
_entity.pdbx_description
1 polymer ?
#
loop_
_entity_poly.entity_id
_entity_poly.type
_entity_poly.pdbx_seq_one_letter_code
_entity_poly.pdbx_strand_id
1 'polypeptide(L)'
;QALVPQADAKMHLPANIGDYTDFYSSIHHATNVGVMFRGKENALMPNWKHLPVGYHGRASSVVVSGTPIRRPYGQTLPVDGADPAFGPCRLFDFELEMAFLVGGPATQLGDRVSVAEAANRVFGFVLMNDWSARDIQKWEYVPLGPFTAKNLGTSISPWVVPVAALEPFLVDNFPQDPQPFPYLRHEQKFNFDIKLEVDIKPKSTGVATTVCRSNYRNLYWTALQQIAHHTVTGCNLKPGDLMASGTISGDAADSFGSMLELSWKGTKPVPLAGGETRKFLQDNDEVIVRGYCSNGE
;
A
#
# COMPACT_ATOMS: atom_id res chain seq x y z
N GLN A 1 -33.15 15.45 -13.94
CA GLN A 1 -33.01 14.16 -13.23
C GLN A 1 -31.69 14.20 -12.45
N ALA A 2 -31.70 13.93 -11.14
CA ALA A 2 -30.53 14.14 -10.25
C ALA A 2 -29.84 12.84 -9.79
N LEU A 3 -30.42 11.67 -10.11
CA LEU A 3 -29.84 10.35 -9.84
C LEU A 3 -29.45 9.70 -11.16
N VAL A 4 -28.25 9.10 -11.19
CA VAL A 4 -27.71 8.35 -12.32
C VAL A 4 -27.34 6.95 -11.81
N PRO A 5 -27.81 5.86 -12.43
CA PRO A 5 -27.35 4.51 -12.08
C PRO A 5 -25.83 4.39 -12.22
N GLN A 6 -25.17 3.75 -11.27
CA GLN A 6 -23.71 3.59 -11.31
C GLN A 6 -23.24 2.84 -12.57
N ALA A 7 -24.06 1.92 -13.10
CA ALA A 7 -23.78 1.18 -14.33
C ALA A 7 -23.69 2.09 -15.57
N ASP A 8 -24.32 3.27 -15.52
CA ASP A 8 -24.33 4.25 -16.61
C ASP A 8 -23.26 5.34 -16.41
N ALA A 9 -22.51 5.30 -15.32
CA ALA A 9 -21.48 6.29 -14.97
C ALA A 9 -20.08 5.79 -15.28
N LYS A 10 -19.20 6.72 -15.68
CA LYS A 10 -17.75 6.48 -15.77
C LYS A 10 -17.06 7.14 -14.59
N MET A 11 -16.36 6.33 -13.79
CA MET A 11 -15.59 6.84 -12.67
C MET A 11 -14.26 7.43 -13.13
N HIS A 12 -13.78 8.43 -12.41
CA HIS A 12 -12.50 9.12 -12.63
C HIS A 12 -11.69 9.15 -11.34
N LEU A 13 -10.43 9.63 -11.41
CA LEU A 13 -9.66 9.92 -10.19
C LEU A 13 -10.43 10.94 -9.33
N PRO A 14 -10.52 10.74 -8.01
CA PRO A 14 -11.33 11.58 -7.14
C PRO A 14 -10.71 12.94 -6.82
N ALA A 15 -9.41 13.11 -7.07
CA ALA A 15 -8.68 14.35 -6.83
C ALA A 15 -7.56 14.52 -7.86
N ASN A 16 -7.11 15.77 -8.02
CA ASN A 16 -5.83 16.05 -8.67
C ASN A 16 -4.72 15.86 -7.62
N ILE A 17 -3.98 14.75 -7.72
CA ILE A 17 -2.95 14.40 -6.75
C ILE A 17 -1.70 15.24 -7.04
N GLY A 18 -1.38 16.16 -6.13
CA GLY A 18 -0.17 16.96 -6.21
C GLY A 18 1.06 16.09 -5.96
N ASP A 19 1.16 15.59 -4.73
CA ASP A 19 2.22 14.70 -4.29
C ASP A 19 1.64 13.37 -3.79
N TYR A 20 2.36 12.27 -4.04
CA TYR A 20 2.05 10.92 -3.54
C TYR A 20 3.24 10.44 -2.69
N THR A 21 2.96 10.06 -1.44
CA THR A 21 3.93 9.42 -0.55
C THR A 21 3.47 8.03 -0.15
N ASP A 22 4.39 7.09 -0.19
CA ASP A 22 4.15 5.71 0.19
C ASP A 22 4.89 5.39 1.49
N PHE A 23 4.15 4.95 2.51
CA PHE A 23 4.73 4.55 3.78
C PHE A 23 5.07 3.06 3.80
N TYR A 24 5.63 2.59 4.91
CA TYR A 24 6.01 1.20 5.08
C TYR A 24 5.55 0.70 6.46
N SER A 25 4.26 0.84 6.75
CA SER A 25 3.75 0.87 8.13
C SER A 25 3.18 -0.44 8.69
N SER A 26 3.13 -1.52 7.90
CA SER A 26 2.79 -2.86 8.42
C SER A 26 4.03 -3.55 9.00
N ILE A 27 4.00 -3.87 10.29
CA ILE A 27 5.10 -4.57 10.96
C ILE A 27 5.28 -5.99 10.43
N HIS A 28 4.17 -6.67 10.09
CA HIS A 28 4.20 -8.02 9.54
C HIS A 28 4.86 -8.01 8.16
N HIS A 29 4.48 -7.08 7.29
CA HIS A 29 5.08 -6.93 5.96
C HIS A 29 6.58 -6.62 6.06
N ALA A 30 6.94 -5.62 6.87
CA ALA A 30 8.33 -5.24 7.08
C ALA A 30 9.19 -6.39 7.61
N THR A 31 8.64 -7.18 8.53
CA THR A 31 9.29 -8.37 9.08
C THR A 31 9.43 -9.46 8.01
N ASN A 32 8.38 -9.77 7.26
CA ASN A 32 8.40 -10.79 6.20
C ASN A 32 9.48 -10.50 5.15
N VAL A 33 9.47 -9.28 4.58
CA VAL A 33 10.49 -8.82 3.63
C VAL A 33 11.87 -8.90 4.28
N GLY A 34 12.01 -8.41 5.51
CA GLY A 34 13.23 -8.50 6.29
C GLY A 34 13.80 -9.91 6.41
N VAL A 35 12.96 -10.87 6.78
CA VAL A 35 13.32 -12.29 6.91
C VAL A 35 13.83 -12.83 5.57
N MET A 36 13.18 -12.51 4.45
CA MET A 36 13.56 -12.99 3.11
C MET A 36 14.89 -12.46 2.59
N PHE A 37 15.32 -11.29 3.07
CA PHE A 37 16.52 -10.60 2.57
C PHE A 37 17.68 -10.56 3.56
N ARG A 38 17.41 -10.55 4.87
CA ARG A 38 18.40 -10.38 5.94
C ARG A 38 18.35 -11.49 7.01
N GLY A 39 17.41 -12.41 6.90
CA GLY A 39 17.19 -13.47 7.89
C GLY A 39 16.36 -13.01 9.09
N LYS A 40 15.94 -13.97 9.92
CA LYS A 40 15.01 -13.74 11.04
C LYS A 40 15.54 -12.79 12.10
N GLU A 41 16.83 -12.87 12.40
CA GLU A 41 17.47 -12.08 13.47
C GLU A 41 17.56 -10.59 13.13
N ASN A 42 17.62 -10.24 11.83
CA ASN A 42 17.82 -8.87 11.34
C ASN A 42 16.63 -8.41 10.47
N ALA A 43 15.43 -8.91 10.77
CA ALA A 43 14.25 -8.68 9.95
C ALA A 43 13.88 -7.20 9.87
N LEU A 44 13.72 -6.50 10.99
CA LEU A 44 13.44 -5.07 10.99
C LEU A 44 14.74 -4.26 11.01
N MET A 45 14.80 -3.22 10.18
CA MET A 45 15.88 -2.23 10.28
C MET A 45 15.73 -1.43 11.58
N PRO A 46 16.83 -0.96 12.20
CA PRO A 46 16.77 -0.32 13.52
C PRO A 46 15.82 0.87 13.60
N ASN A 47 15.70 1.65 12.52
CA ASN A 47 14.85 2.85 12.46
C ASN A 47 13.35 2.55 12.39
N TRP A 48 12.94 1.36 11.94
CA TRP A 48 11.56 1.09 11.51
C TRP A 48 10.53 1.27 12.64
N LYS A 49 10.91 0.93 13.88
CA LYS A 49 10.05 1.11 15.07
C LYS A 49 10.13 2.50 15.69
N HIS A 50 11.00 3.38 15.19
CA HIS A 50 11.17 4.73 15.75
C HIS A 50 10.51 5.84 14.90
N LEU A 51 10.26 5.57 13.62
CA LEU A 51 9.59 6.48 12.70
C LEU A 51 8.81 5.70 11.62
N PRO A 52 7.69 6.25 11.12
CA PRO A 52 6.99 5.69 9.97
C PRO A 52 7.81 5.95 8.71
N VAL A 53 8.66 4.99 8.34
CA VAL A 53 9.49 5.07 7.12
C VAL A 53 8.57 5.21 5.91
N GLY A 54 8.94 6.08 4.97
CA GLY A 54 8.24 6.27 3.71
C GLY A 54 9.14 6.88 2.64
N TYR A 55 8.65 6.95 1.42
CA TYR A 55 9.34 7.52 0.26
C TYR A 55 8.35 8.24 -0.65
N HIS A 56 8.88 9.13 -1.50
CA HIS A 56 8.05 9.81 -2.50
C HIS A 56 7.70 8.83 -3.62
N GLY A 57 6.40 8.58 -3.80
CA GLY A 57 5.86 7.84 -4.92
C GLY A 57 5.73 8.71 -6.18
N ARG A 58 5.14 8.16 -7.23
CA ARG A 58 4.94 8.89 -8.50
C ARG A 58 3.47 9.24 -8.72
N ALA A 59 3.12 10.51 -8.47
CA ALA A 59 1.74 10.99 -8.63
C ALA A 59 1.19 10.82 -10.07
N SER A 60 2.03 11.06 -11.10
CA SER A 60 1.58 11.01 -12.51
C SER A 60 1.11 9.63 -12.99
N SER A 61 1.49 8.56 -12.29
CA SER A 61 1.14 7.17 -12.62
C SER A 61 0.07 6.60 -11.69
N VAL A 62 -0.54 7.42 -10.83
CA VAL A 62 -1.74 7.03 -10.09
C VAL A 62 -2.93 7.02 -11.04
N VAL A 63 -3.61 5.89 -11.14
CA VAL A 63 -4.72 5.66 -12.07
C VAL A 63 -5.95 5.13 -11.34
N VAL A 64 -7.14 5.40 -11.91
CA VAL A 64 -8.39 4.90 -11.35
C VAL A 64 -8.55 3.40 -11.64
N SER A 65 -9.20 2.68 -10.71
CA SER A 65 -9.60 1.27 -10.87
C SER A 65 -10.17 0.97 -12.26
N GLY A 66 -9.81 -0.20 -12.81
CA GLY A 66 -10.17 -0.63 -14.17
C GLY A 66 -9.17 -0.21 -15.26
N THR A 67 -8.20 0.65 -14.95
CA THR A 67 -7.12 1.00 -15.90
C THR A 67 -6.16 -0.19 -16.08
N PRO A 68 -5.92 -0.67 -17.31
CA PRO A 68 -4.96 -1.76 -17.54
C PRO A 68 -3.53 -1.34 -17.21
N ILE A 69 -2.80 -2.19 -16.48
CA ILE A 69 -1.38 -1.99 -16.18
C ILE A 69 -0.53 -2.88 -17.08
N ARG A 70 0.42 -2.26 -17.80
CA ARG A 70 1.34 -2.98 -18.67
C ARG A 70 2.53 -3.46 -17.86
N ARG A 71 2.91 -4.74 -18.01
CA ARG A 71 4.16 -5.28 -17.46
C ARG A 71 5.34 -4.41 -17.90
N PRO A 72 6.16 -3.87 -16.98
CA PRO A 72 7.26 -3.01 -17.34
C PRO A 72 8.42 -3.80 -17.94
N TYR A 73 9.22 -3.10 -18.73
CA TYR A 73 10.57 -3.51 -19.09
C TYR A 73 11.54 -2.78 -18.17
N GLY A 74 12.67 -3.39 -17.87
CA GLY A 74 13.72 -2.75 -17.08
C GLY A 74 14.98 -3.58 -16.97
N GLN A 75 15.95 -3.03 -16.24
CA GLN A 75 17.17 -3.75 -15.91
C GLN A 75 16.95 -4.65 -14.69
N THR A 76 17.51 -5.85 -14.73
CA THR A 76 17.46 -6.82 -13.64
C THR A 76 18.82 -7.47 -13.46
N LEU A 77 19.11 -7.95 -12.24
CA LEU A 77 20.29 -8.77 -11.97
C LEU A 77 19.86 -10.17 -11.51
N PRO A 78 19.56 -11.09 -12.44
CA PRO A 78 19.09 -12.43 -12.08
C PRO A 78 20.17 -13.31 -11.43
N VAL A 79 21.43 -13.12 -11.80
CA VAL A 79 22.58 -13.85 -11.23
C VAL A 79 23.48 -12.83 -10.55
N ASP A 80 23.65 -12.96 -9.24
CA ASP A 80 24.51 -12.05 -8.47
C ASP A 80 25.96 -12.14 -8.99
N GLY A 81 26.57 -11.00 -9.29
CA GLY A 81 27.94 -10.91 -9.83
C GLY A 81 28.07 -11.03 -11.36
N ALA A 82 26.97 -11.23 -12.11
CA ALA A 82 26.96 -11.17 -13.56
C ALA A 82 26.63 -9.75 -14.09
N ASP A 83 26.66 -9.57 -15.42
CA ASP A 83 26.15 -8.35 -16.05
C ASP A 83 24.61 -8.25 -15.92
N PRO A 84 24.05 -7.04 -15.75
CA PRO A 84 22.60 -6.85 -15.70
C PRO A 84 21.96 -7.19 -17.06
N ALA A 85 20.74 -7.71 -17.00
CA ALA A 85 19.93 -8.01 -18.18
C ALA A 85 18.81 -6.99 -18.34
N PHE A 86 18.50 -6.62 -19.59
CA PHE A 86 17.34 -5.79 -19.93
C PHE A 86 16.22 -6.63 -20.56
N GLY A 87 14.99 -6.47 -20.09
CA GLY A 87 13.85 -7.22 -20.61
C GLY A 87 12.57 -7.01 -19.81
N PRO A 88 11.51 -7.80 -20.08
CA PRO A 88 10.27 -7.73 -19.33
C PRO A 88 10.47 -8.20 -17.88
N CYS A 89 9.81 -7.53 -16.94
CA CYS A 89 9.76 -7.92 -15.53
C CYS A 89 9.25 -9.36 -15.37
N ARG A 90 9.96 -10.17 -14.58
CA ARG A 90 9.61 -11.57 -14.30
C ARG A 90 8.91 -11.75 -12.96
N LEU A 91 9.12 -10.83 -12.02
CA LEU A 91 8.58 -10.87 -10.67
C LEU A 91 7.58 -9.72 -10.45
N PHE A 92 6.51 -9.72 -11.24
CA PHE A 92 5.48 -8.68 -11.19
C PHE A 92 4.45 -8.97 -10.09
N ASP A 93 4.10 -7.96 -9.32
CA ASP A 93 3.44 -8.13 -8.03
C ASP A 93 2.38 -7.04 -7.77
N PHE A 94 1.43 -7.37 -6.90
CA PHE A 94 0.52 -6.40 -6.29
C PHE A 94 1.02 -6.05 -4.88
N GLU A 95 0.59 -4.91 -4.38
CA GLU A 95 0.70 -4.54 -2.97
C GLU A 95 -0.66 -4.10 -2.46
N LEU A 96 -1.23 -4.85 -1.51
CA LEU A 96 -2.49 -4.50 -0.87
C LEU A 96 -2.28 -3.30 0.04
N GLU A 97 -2.88 -2.16 -0.31
CA GLU A 97 -2.77 -0.94 0.45
C GLU A 97 -4.10 -0.23 0.66
N MET A 98 -4.10 0.69 1.61
CA MET A 98 -5.06 1.77 1.66
C MET A 98 -4.30 3.09 1.64
N ALA A 99 -4.91 4.10 1.05
CA ALA A 99 -4.37 5.46 1.06
C ALA A 99 -5.42 6.44 1.53
N PHE A 100 -4.99 7.55 2.12
CA PHE A 100 -5.86 8.66 2.42
C PHE A 100 -5.52 9.89 1.60
N LEU A 101 -6.54 10.69 1.31
CA LEU A 101 -6.38 12.01 0.71
C LEU A 101 -6.27 13.06 1.81
N VAL A 102 -5.33 13.99 1.63
CA VAL A 102 -5.17 15.14 2.51
C VAL A 102 -6.28 16.16 2.24
N GLY A 103 -6.92 16.63 3.31
CA GLY A 103 -7.93 17.69 3.30
C GLY A 103 -7.50 18.97 4.03
N GLY A 104 -8.44 19.89 4.17
CA GLY A 104 -8.21 21.21 4.78
C GLY A 104 -7.44 22.17 3.86
N PRO A 105 -7.02 23.36 4.35
CA PRO A 105 -6.21 24.31 3.58
C PRO A 105 -4.75 23.83 3.43
N ALA A 106 -4.06 24.22 2.36
CA ALA A 106 -2.63 23.94 2.23
C ALA A 106 -1.83 24.52 3.42
N THR A 107 -0.80 23.80 3.86
CA THR A 107 0.17 24.35 4.82
C THR A 107 1.26 25.13 4.08
N GLN A 108 1.98 25.99 4.80
CA GLN A 108 3.16 26.67 4.26
C GLN A 108 4.40 25.79 4.41
N LEU A 109 5.39 26.00 3.55
CA LEU A 109 6.70 25.37 3.70
C LEU A 109 7.32 25.84 5.02
N GLY A 110 7.76 24.89 5.84
CA GLY A 110 8.24 25.14 7.20
C GLY A 110 7.22 24.84 8.30
N ASP A 111 5.93 24.77 7.97
CA ASP A 111 4.89 24.39 8.92
C ASP A 111 5.02 22.92 9.31
N ARG A 112 4.71 22.62 10.57
CA ARG A 112 4.61 21.24 11.08
C ARG A 112 3.16 20.96 11.44
N VAL A 113 2.74 19.71 11.24
CA VAL A 113 1.42 19.24 11.66
C VAL A 113 1.62 18.25 12.80
N SER A 114 1.11 18.56 13.98
CA SER A 114 1.11 17.62 15.10
C SER A 114 0.13 16.46 14.84
N VAL A 115 0.28 15.35 15.56
CA VAL A 115 -0.68 14.22 15.50
C VAL A 115 -2.12 14.64 15.85
N ALA A 116 -2.31 15.65 16.71
CA ALA A 116 -3.62 16.19 17.05
C ALA A 116 -4.23 16.97 15.87
N GLU A 117 -3.42 17.77 15.17
CA GLU A 117 -3.86 18.51 13.98
C GLU A 117 -4.07 17.58 12.78
N ALA A 118 -3.27 16.50 12.68
CA ALA A 118 -3.33 15.53 11.60
C ALA A 118 -4.71 14.88 11.44
N ALA A 119 -5.47 14.71 12.53
CA ALA A 119 -6.82 14.14 12.48
C ALA A 119 -7.77 14.96 11.61
N ASN A 120 -7.58 16.28 11.55
CA ASN A 120 -8.35 17.19 10.70
C ASN A 120 -7.80 17.29 9.27
N ARG A 121 -6.70 16.58 8.96
CA ARG A 121 -6.06 16.56 7.65
C ARG A 121 -6.35 15.29 6.86
N VAL A 122 -6.82 14.21 7.49
CA VAL A 122 -7.24 13.00 6.80
C VAL A 122 -8.68 13.19 6.31
N PHE A 123 -8.88 13.46 5.01
CA PHE A 123 -10.24 13.65 4.47
C PHE A 123 -11.02 12.33 4.41
N GLY A 124 -10.38 11.31 3.85
CA GLY A 124 -10.99 10.00 3.65
C GLY A 124 -10.05 9.04 2.94
N PHE A 125 -10.46 7.77 2.91
CA PHE A 125 -9.65 6.67 2.44
C PHE A 125 -10.13 6.12 1.09
N VAL A 126 -9.17 5.56 0.36
CA VAL A 126 -9.35 4.74 -0.84
C VAL A 126 -8.58 3.45 -0.69
N LEU A 127 -9.02 2.41 -1.39
CA LEU A 127 -8.21 1.21 -1.60
C LEU A 127 -7.12 1.53 -2.61
N MET A 128 -5.96 0.88 -2.46
CA MET A 128 -4.81 1.10 -3.33
C MET A 128 -4.10 -0.20 -3.65
N ASN A 129 -3.60 -0.30 -4.88
CA ASN A 129 -2.66 -1.32 -5.32
C ASN A 129 -1.41 -0.65 -5.88
N ASP A 130 -0.30 -0.78 -5.16
CA ASP A 130 1.00 -0.27 -5.61
C ASP A 130 1.77 -1.33 -6.40
N TRP A 131 1.54 -1.35 -7.72
CA TRP A 131 2.06 -2.38 -8.60
C TRP A 131 3.59 -2.37 -8.62
N SER A 132 4.17 -3.55 -8.50
CA SER A 132 5.60 -3.66 -8.17
C SER A 132 6.32 -4.65 -9.08
N ALA A 133 7.47 -4.24 -9.63
CA ALA A 133 8.38 -5.10 -10.37
C ALA A 133 9.59 -5.50 -9.52
N ARG A 134 9.49 -6.60 -8.76
CA ARG A 134 10.43 -6.95 -7.68
C ARG A 134 11.87 -7.20 -8.14
N ASP A 135 12.05 -7.76 -9.33
CA ASP A 135 13.36 -8.01 -9.91
C ASP A 135 14.05 -6.73 -10.38
N ILE A 136 13.29 -5.77 -10.92
CA ILE A 136 13.78 -4.42 -11.21
C ILE A 136 14.13 -3.72 -9.90
N GLN A 137 13.22 -3.78 -8.91
CA GLN A 137 13.37 -3.14 -7.60
C GLN A 137 14.65 -3.59 -6.90
N LYS A 138 14.91 -4.92 -6.83
CA LYS A 138 16.10 -5.48 -6.19
C LYS A 138 17.39 -4.88 -6.77
N TRP A 139 17.42 -4.63 -8.07
CA TRP A 139 18.60 -4.10 -8.75
C TRP A 139 18.79 -2.60 -8.54
N GLU A 140 17.70 -1.81 -8.57
CA GLU A 140 17.80 -0.35 -8.57
C GLU A 140 17.82 0.30 -7.17
N TYR A 141 17.24 -0.34 -6.15
CA TYR A 141 16.82 0.41 -4.95
C TYR A 141 17.96 0.86 -4.03
N VAL A 142 19.16 0.28 -4.15
CA VAL A 142 20.29 0.66 -3.30
C VAL A 142 21.10 1.74 -4.00
N PRO A 143 21.34 2.92 -3.37
CA PRO A 143 20.94 3.33 -2.02
C PRO A 143 19.69 4.22 -1.97
N LEU A 144 19.06 4.54 -3.11
CA LEU A 144 18.13 5.68 -3.24
C LEU A 144 16.65 5.32 -3.03
N GLY A 145 16.33 4.05 -2.80
CA GLY A 145 14.97 3.56 -2.65
C GLY A 145 14.31 3.14 -3.97
N PRO A 146 13.07 2.64 -3.92
CA PRO A 146 12.32 2.19 -5.10
C PRO A 146 12.08 3.32 -6.11
N PHE A 147 12.16 3.01 -7.41
CA PHE A 147 11.96 4.02 -8.46
C PHE A 147 11.17 3.47 -9.66
N THR A 148 11.85 2.94 -10.69
CA THR A 148 11.17 2.45 -11.90
C THR A 148 10.35 1.19 -11.67
N ALA A 149 10.66 0.46 -10.59
CA ALA A 149 9.90 -0.70 -10.17
C ALA A 149 8.53 -0.37 -9.58
N LYS A 150 8.24 0.90 -9.29
CA LYS A 150 6.98 1.38 -8.68
C LYS A 150 6.26 2.41 -9.56
N ASN A 151 7.01 3.30 -10.22
CA ASN A 151 6.44 4.35 -11.06
C ASN A 151 5.76 3.86 -12.36
N LEU A 152 5.74 2.53 -12.59
CA LEU A 152 5.06 1.87 -13.70
C LEU A 152 3.53 2.04 -13.66
N GLY A 153 2.97 2.23 -12.46
CA GLY A 153 1.53 2.37 -12.26
C GLY A 153 1.11 2.06 -10.83
N THR A 154 0.18 2.86 -10.31
CA THR A 154 -0.42 2.68 -8.99
C THR A 154 -1.93 2.84 -9.15
N SER A 155 -2.74 1.90 -8.69
CA SER A 155 -4.20 1.97 -8.87
C SER A 155 -4.92 2.34 -7.59
N ILE A 156 -5.91 3.23 -7.65
CA ILE A 156 -6.79 3.56 -6.51
C ILE A 156 -8.27 3.34 -6.81
N SER A 157 -9.05 3.01 -5.79
CA SER A 157 -10.52 2.98 -5.90
C SER A 157 -11.08 4.39 -6.13
N PRO A 158 -12.17 4.53 -6.91
CA PRO A 158 -12.69 5.85 -7.28
C PRO A 158 -13.49 6.56 -6.16
N TRP A 159 -14.03 5.80 -5.20
CA TRP A 159 -14.86 6.34 -4.13
C TRP A 159 -14.03 6.60 -2.89
N VAL A 160 -13.98 7.85 -2.45
CA VAL A 160 -13.32 8.26 -1.21
C VAL A 160 -14.30 8.09 -0.06
N VAL A 161 -13.99 7.20 0.88
CA VAL A 161 -14.80 7.00 2.08
C VAL A 161 -14.34 8.00 3.13
N PRO A 162 -15.16 9.00 3.51
CA PRO A 162 -14.75 10.03 4.47
C PRO A 162 -14.50 9.40 5.85
N VAL A 163 -13.58 9.97 6.62
CA VAL A 163 -13.26 9.48 7.98
C VAL A 163 -14.52 9.41 8.86
N ALA A 164 -15.43 10.37 8.72
CA ALA A 164 -16.70 10.39 9.44
C ALA A 164 -17.55 9.11 9.23
N ALA A 165 -17.49 8.50 8.04
CA ALA A 165 -18.20 7.24 7.77
C ALA A 165 -17.49 6.01 8.38
N LEU A 166 -16.22 6.15 8.75
CA LEU A 166 -15.41 5.09 9.37
C LEU A 166 -15.39 5.15 10.89
N GLU A 167 -15.90 6.23 11.51
CA GLU A 167 -15.98 6.40 12.96
C GLU A 167 -16.58 5.20 13.71
N PRO A 168 -17.68 4.55 13.22
CA PRO A 168 -18.25 3.38 13.89
C PRO A 168 -17.31 2.17 13.95
N PHE A 169 -16.24 2.16 13.14
CA PHE A 169 -15.32 1.04 12.99
C PHE A 169 -13.94 1.33 13.58
N LEU A 170 -13.81 2.38 14.40
CA LEU A 170 -12.59 2.68 15.13
C LEU A 170 -12.22 1.53 16.09
N VAL A 171 -10.94 1.16 16.08
CA VAL A 171 -10.35 0.18 16.99
C VAL A 171 -9.14 0.77 17.70
N ASP A 172 -8.62 0.04 18.70
CA ASP A 172 -7.39 0.46 19.37
C ASP A 172 -6.23 0.56 18.38
N ASN A 173 -5.35 1.55 18.60
CA ASN A 173 -4.11 1.68 17.84
C ASN A 173 -3.22 0.47 18.12
N PHE A 174 -2.43 0.06 17.13
CA PHE A 174 -1.52 -1.07 17.28
C PHE A 174 -0.51 -0.80 18.41
N PRO A 175 -0.25 -1.74 19.33
CA PRO A 175 0.70 -1.52 20.42
C PRO A 175 2.12 -1.24 19.93
N GLN A 176 2.72 -0.14 20.41
CA GLN A 176 4.05 0.29 19.98
C GLN A 176 5.10 0.08 21.07
N ASP A 177 6.04 -0.84 20.81
CA ASP A 177 7.25 -1.06 21.61
C ASP A 177 8.51 -1.02 20.69
N PRO A 178 9.46 -0.10 20.92
CA PRO A 178 9.50 0.90 22.01
C PRO A 178 8.44 2.01 21.85
N GLN A 179 8.17 2.73 22.96
CA GLN A 179 7.33 3.92 22.91
C GLN A 179 7.95 4.96 21.95
N PRO A 180 7.20 5.49 20.95
CA PRO A 180 7.71 6.47 20.01
C PRO A 180 8.17 7.78 20.70
N PHE A 181 8.86 8.63 19.95
CA PHE A 181 9.18 9.99 20.39
C PHE A 181 7.90 10.81 20.63
N PRO A 182 7.93 11.82 21.54
CA PRO A 182 6.73 12.58 21.92
C PRO A 182 5.90 13.14 20.76
N TYR A 183 6.52 13.58 19.67
CA TYR A 183 5.81 14.15 18.51
C TYR A 183 4.94 13.14 17.73
N LEU A 184 5.14 11.84 17.95
CA LEU A 184 4.36 10.75 17.34
C LEU A 184 3.36 10.12 18.32
N ARG A 185 3.32 10.54 19.59
CA ARG A 185 2.45 9.93 20.60
C ARG A 185 1.04 10.53 20.53
N HIS A 186 0.03 9.68 20.50
CA HIS A 186 -1.37 10.10 20.62
C HIS A 186 -2.21 9.01 21.31
N GLU A 187 -3.23 9.42 22.06
CA GLU A 187 -4.21 8.52 22.69
C GLU A 187 -5.45 8.31 21.81
N GLN A 188 -5.72 9.24 20.90
CA GLN A 188 -6.86 9.14 19.98
C GLN A 188 -6.76 7.86 19.15
N LYS A 189 -7.83 7.06 19.15
CA LYS A 189 -7.98 5.92 18.23
C LYS A 189 -8.00 6.45 16.81
N PHE A 190 -7.12 5.93 15.97
CA PHE A 190 -7.07 6.25 14.54
C PHE A 190 -6.61 5.04 13.74
N ASN A 191 -7.18 3.91 14.11
CA ASN A 191 -7.05 2.65 13.40
C ASN A 191 -8.46 2.09 13.21
N PHE A 192 -8.68 1.31 12.16
CA PHE A 192 -10.02 0.96 11.71
C PHE A 192 -10.14 -0.52 11.41
N ASP A 193 -11.28 -1.12 11.81
CA ASP A 193 -11.66 -2.47 11.38
C ASP A 193 -12.19 -2.42 9.94
N ILE A 194 -11.26 -2.50 8.98
CA ILE A 194 -11.56 -2.54 7.55
C ILE A 194 -11.05 -3.88 7.04
N LYS A 195 -11.98 -4.77 6.71
CA LYS A 195 -11.69 -6.08 6.11
C LYS A 195 -11.23 -5.85 4.68
N LEU A 196 -10.09 -6.41 4.32
CA LEU A 196 -9.46 -6.24 3.01
C LEU A 196 -9.27 -7.60 2.34
N GLU A 197 -9.59 -7.68 1.06
CA GLU A 197 -9.42 -8.89 0.26
C GLU A 197 -8.75 -8.59 -1.08
N VAL A 198 -7.92 -9.52 -1.55
CA VAL A 198 -7.36 -9.48 -2.90
C VAL A 198 -7.70 -10.77 -3.63
N ASP A 199 -8.35 -10.62 -4.78
CA ASP A 199 -8.53 -11.71 -5.73
C ASP A 199 -7.53 -11.64 -6.88
N ILE A 200 -7.12 -12.81 -7.37
CA ILE A 200 -6.49 -12.98 -8.67
C ILE A 200 -7.42 -13.79 -9.56
N LYS A 201 -7.68 -13.27 -10.77
CA LYS A 201 -8.52 -13.90 -11.78
C LYS A 201 -7.76 -14.03 -13.10
N PRO A 202 -7.24 -15.22 -13.42
CA PRO A 202 -6.61 -15.47 -14.71
C PRO A 202 -7.61 -15.31 -15.86
N LYS A 203 -7.18 -14.68 -16.97
CA LYS A 203 -8.02 -14.61 -18.19
C LYS A 203 -8.31 -16.00 -18.77
N SER A 204 -7.42 -16.96 -18.60
CA SER A 204 -7.54 -18.35 -19.10
C SER A 204 -8.76 -19.07 -18.52
N THR A 205 -8.96 -18.96 -17.20
CA THR A 205 -10.05 -19.63 -16.49
C THR A 205 -11.27 -18.73 -16.30
N GLY A 206 -11.05 -17.43 -16.17
CA GLY A 206 -12.09 -16.46 -15.79
C GLY A 206 -12.60 -16.63 -14.36
N VAL A 207 -11.96 -17.48 -13.55
CA VAL A 207 -12.36 -17.77 -12.16
C VAL A 207 -11.47 -17.01 -11.20
N ALA A 208 -12.07 -16.19 -10.34
CA ALA A 208 -11.36 -15.44 -9.31
C ALA A 208 -11.03 -16.33 -8.11
N THR A 209 -9.84 -16.13 -7.54
CA THR A 209 -9.41 -16.75 -6.28
C THR A 209 -9.00 -15.68 -5.31
N THR A 210 -9.59 -15.64 -4.11
CA THR A 210 -9.12 -14.79 -3.03
C THR A 210 -7.81 -15.34 -2.48
N VAL A 211 -6.71 -14.61 -2.72
CA VAL A 211 -5.37 -15.00 -2.31
C VAL A 211 -4.92 -14.31 -1.02
N CYS A 212 -5.59 -13.22 -0.63
CA CYS A 212 -5.30 -12.48 0.59
C CYS A 212 -6.61 -12.08 1.29
N ARG A 213 -6.68 -12.28 2.61
CA ARG A 213 -7.66 -11.70 3.53
C ARG A 213 -6.93 -11.04 4.69
N SER A 214 -6.88 -9.72 4.68
CA SER A 214 -6.16 -8.92 5.68
C SER A 214 -7.09 -7.88 6.31
N ASN A 215 -6.53 -6.99 7.12
CA ASN A 215 -7.29 -5.93 7.76
C ASN A 215 -6.43 -4.69 8.00
N TYR A 216 -6.99 -3.50 7.77
CA TYR A 216 -6.30 -2.23 8.00
C TYR A 216 -5.81 -2.09 9.45
N ARG A 217 -6.52 -2.69 10.42
CA ARG A 217 -6.15 -2.66 11.84
C ARG A 217 -4.75 -3.20 12.17
N ASN A 218 -4.13 -3.94 11.25
CA ASN A 218 -2.79 -4.49 11.42
C ASN A 218 -1.66 -3.46 11.22
N LEU A 219 -1.97 -2.21 10.83
CA LEU A 219 -0.96 -1.17 10.66
C LEU A 219 -0.40 -0.69 12.00
N TYR A 220 0.94 -0.69 12.08
CA TYR A 220 1.68 -0.30 13.28
C TYR A 220 1.73 1.22 13.48
N TRP A 221 1.87 1.96 12.37
CA TRP A 221 1.84 3.42 12.37
C TRP A 221 0.50 3.92 11.83
N THR A 222 -0.12 4.83 12.57
CA THR A 222 -1.42 5.42 12.17
C THR A 222 -1.23 6.51 11.11
N ALA A 223 -2.30 6.83 10.38
CA ALA A 223 -2.29 7.98 9.45
C ALA A 223 -1.95 9.31 10.14
N LEU A 224 -2.29 9.47 11.43
CA LEU A 224 -1.91 10.66 12.21
C LEU A 224 -0.39 10.77 12.36
N GLN A 225 0.26 9.66 12.71
CA GLN A 225 1.70 9.58 12.85
C GLN A 225 2.41 9.76 11.51
N GLN A 226 1.86 9.20 10.44
CA GLN A 226 2.37 9.36 9.08
C GLN A 226 2.41 10.84 8.66
N ILE A 227 1.30 11.58 8.82
CA ILE A 227 1.26 13.03 8.54
C ILE A 227 2.24 13.80 9.45
N ALA A 228 2.24 13.51 10.75
CA ALA A 228 3.09 14.22 11.69
C ALA A 228 4.58 14.02 11.38
N HIS A 229 4.97 12.81 11.00
CA HIS A 229 6.32 12.52 10.56
C HIS A 229 6.66 13.20 9.23
N HIS A 230 5.77 13.12 8.25
CA HIS A 230 6.01 13.69 6.92
C HIS A 230 6.28 15.20 6.99
N THR A 231 5.60 15.90 7.89
CA THR A 231 5.72 17.37 8.03
C THR A 231 6.74 17.80 9.08
N VAL A 232 7.39 16.88 9.82
CA VAL A 232 8.22 17.23 10.98
C VAL A 232 9.42 18.13 10.63
N THR A 233 9.91 18.03 9.39
CA THR A 233 11.01 18.83 8.83
C THR A 233 10.53 20.09 8.09
N GLY A 234 9.22 20.34 8.05
CA GLY A 234 8.60 21.48 7.38
C GLY A 234 8.10 21.19 5.95
N CYS A 235 8.01 19.92 5.53
CA CYS A 235 7.35 19.57 4.27
C CYS A 235 5.89 20.04 4.30
N ASN A 236 5.47 20.79 3.29
CA ASN A 236 4.10 21.31 3.25
C ASN A 236 3.13 20.32 2.61
N LEU A 237 1.91 20.31 3.11
CA LEU A 237 0.81 19.49 2.60
C LEU A 237 -0.12 20.33 1.73
N LYS A 238 -0.64 19.72 0.67
CA LYS A 238 -1.67 20.31 -0.19
C LYS A 238 -2.94 19.45 -0.17
N PRO A 239 -4.12 20.06 -0.36
CA PRO A 239 -5.36 19.32 -0.49
C PRO A 239 -5.29 18.41 -1.71
N GLY A 240 -5.66 17.15 -1.55
CA GLY A 240 -5.60 16.14 -2.60
C GLY A 240 -4.27 15.37 -2.68
N ASP A 241 -3.26 15.71 -1.88
CA ASP A 241 -2.08 14.84 -1.73
C ASP A 241 -2.52 13.45 -1.25
N LEU A 242 -1.86 12.41 -1.77
CA LEU A 242 -2.18 11.02 -1.48
C LEU A 242 -1.09 10.42 -0.58
N MET A 243 -1.48 9.79 0.51
CA MET A 243 -0.56 9.09 1.40
C MET A 243 -1.01 7.65 1.60
N ALA A 244 -0.19 6.71 1.18
CA ALA A 244 -0.48 5.28 1.22
C ALA A 244 0.17 4.60 2.43
N SER A 245 -0.45 3.53 2.92
CA SER A 245 -0.05 2.88 4.16
C SER A 245 1.29 2.15 4.09
N GLY A 246 1.72 1.76 2.88
CA GLY A 246 2.56 0.60 2.67
C GLY A 246 1.74 -0.69 2.71
N THR A 247 2.29 -1.74 2.11
CA THR A 247 1.64 -3.06 2.00
C THR A 247 1.10 -3.56 3.35
N ILE A 248 -0.18 -3.93 3.38
CA ILE A 248 -0.91 -4.36 4.58
C ILE A 248 -0.88 -5.89 4.70
N SER A 249 0.00 -6.40 5.55
CA SER A 249 0.03 -7.81 5.96
C SER A 249 -0.44 -8.00 7.40
N GLY A 250 -1.04 -9.15 7.70
CA GLY A 250 -1.30 -9.63 9.06
C GLY A 250 -0.39 -10.80 9.45
N ASP A 251 -0.66 -11.42 10.61
CA ASP A 251 0.10 -12.54 11.15
C ASP A 251 -0.06 -13.84 10.36
N ALA A 252 -1.28 -14.11 9.86
CA ALA A 252 -1.59 -15.33 9.16
C ALA A 252 -1.06 -15.29 7.72
N ALA A 253 -0.58 -16.42 7.21
CA ALA A 253 0.05 -16.48 5.88
C ALA A 253 -0.92 -16.13 4.73
N ASP A 254 -2.23 -16.35 4.91
CA ASP A 254 -3.29 -15.96 3.99
C ASP A 254 -3.72 -14.48 4.15
N SER A 255 -3.09 -13.73 5.05
CA SER A 255 -3.28 -12.29 5.27
C SER A 255 -2.11 -11.44 4.78
N PHE A 256 -1.16 -12.03 4.05
CA PHE A 256 -0.02 -11.32 3.49
C PHE A 256 -0.41 -10.49 2.26
N GLY A 257 0.02 -9.24 2.21
CA GLY A 257 -0.44 -8.23 1.27
C GLY A 257 0.27 -8.21 -0.09
N SER A 258 1.09 -9.20 -0.43
CA SER A 258 1.80 -9.25 -1.71
C SER A 258 2.07 -10.69 -2.17
N MET A 259 2.24 -10.92 -3.47
CA MET A 259 2.69 -12.23 -3.99
C MET A 259 4.11 -12.54 -3.56
N LEU A 260 4.98 -11.54 -3.37
CA LEU A 260 6.30 -11.74 -2.76
C LEU A 260 6.18 -12.50 -1.44
N GLU A 261 5.27 -12.09 -0.57
CA GLU A 261 5.03 -12.70 0.73
C GLU A 261 4.26 -14.03 0.63
N LEU A 262 3.12 -14.04 -0.07
CA LEU A 262 2.26 -15.22 -0.24
C LEU A 262 3.03 -16.40 -0.86
N SER A 263 3.87 -16.12 -1.86
CA SER A 263 4.71 -17.12 -2.51
C SER A 263 6.06 -17.35 -1.82
N TRP A 264 6.34 -16.61 -0.75
CA TRP A 264 7.61 -16.63 -0.03
C TRP A 264 8.82 -16.53 -0.98
N LYS A 265 8.93 -15.41 -1.70
CA LYS A 265 9.96 -15.17 -2.73
C LYS A 265 9.94 -16.22 -3.85
N GLY A 266 8.74 -16.70 -4.20
CA GLY A 266 8.54 -17.72 -5.22
C GLY A 266 8.96 -19.14 -4.83
N THR A 267 9.28 -19.41 -3.56
CA THR A 267 9.61 -20.76 -3.07
C THR A 267 8.36 -21.59 -2.80
N LYS A 268 7.21 -20.95 -2.59
CA LYS A 268 5.90 -21.57 -2.35
C LYS A 268 4.93 -21.15 -3.46
N PRO A 269 4.39 -22.06 -4.28
CA PRO A 269 3.34 -21.70 -5.23
C PRO A 269 2.03 -21.40 -4.48
N VAL A 270 1.31 -20.37 -4.91
CA VAL A 270 -0.04 -20.01 -4.46
C VAL A 270 -1.05 -20.73 -5.36
N PRO A 271 -1.91 -21.61 -4.83
CA PRO A 271 -2.93 -22.29 -5.62
C PRO A 271 -4.06 -21.34 -6.01
N LEU A 272 -4.53 -21.44 -7.25
CA LEU A 272 -5.70 -20.73 -7.75
C LEU A 272 -6.84 -21.72 -8.03
N ALA A 273 -8.08 -21.25 -7.90
CA ALA A 273 -9.26 -21.94 -8.40
C ALA A 273 -9.11 -22.23 -9.91
N GLY A 274 -9.47 -23.44 -10.32
CA GLY A 274 -9.23 -23.93 -11.69
C GLY A 274 -7.91 -24.71 -11.86
N GLY A 275 -7.15 -24.94 -10.78
CA GLY A 275 -5.99 -25.84 -10.77
C GLY A 275 -4.67 -25.21 -11.22
N GLU A 276 -4.68 -23.92 -11.57
CA GLU A 276 -3.46 -23.16 -11.83
C GLU A 276 -2.73 -22.77 -10.53
N THR A 277 -1.48 -22.36 -10.63
CA THR A 277 -0.72 -21.77 -9.53
C THR A 277 -0.05 -20.47 -9.95
N ARG A 278 0.30 -19.63 -8.97
CA ARG A 278 1.10 -18.41 -9.16
C ARG A 278 2.25 -18.35 -8.18
N LYS A 279 3.33 -17.70 -8.61
CA LYS A 279 4.38 -17.19 -7.72
C LYS A 279 4.39 -15.68 -7.75
N PHE A 280 4.24 -15.14 -8.95
CA PHE A 280 4.05 -13.74 -9.29
C PHE A 280 2.99 -13.66 -10.38
N LEU A 281 2.52 -12.46 -10.68
CA LEU A 281 1.48 -12.20 -11.67
C LEU A 281 1.94 -12.57 -13.08
N GLN A 282 1.06 -13.21 -13.83
CA GLN A 282 1.22 -13.50 -15.26
C GLN A 282 0.47 -12.46 -16.10
N ASP A 283 0.78 -12.43 -17.40
CA ASP A 283 0.07 -11.53 -18.31
C ASP A 283 -1.41 -11.88 -18.39
N ASN A 284 -2.25 -10.86 -18.28
CA ASN A 284 -3.71 -10.96 -18.27
C ASN A 284 -4.32 -11.57 -16.98
N ASP A 285 -3.56 -11.63 -15.89
CA ASP A 285 -4.18 -11.77 -14.57
C ASP A 285 -4.89 -10.46 -14.20
N GLU A 286 -6.15 -10.53 -13.77
CA GLU A 286 -6.89 -9.42 -13.17
C GLU A 286 -6.73 -9.49 -11.64
N VAL A 287 -6.22 -8.41 -11.03
CA VAL A 287 -6.13 -8.27 -9.56
C VAL A 287 -7.24 -7.35 -9.08
N ILE A 288 -8.05 -7.82 -8.14
CA ILE A 288 -9.20 -7.09 -7.61
C ILE A 288 -9.03 -6.90 -6.12
N VAL A 289 -8.81 -5.66 -5.69
CA VAL A 289 -8.78 -5.28 -4.27
C VAL A 289 -10.19 -4.86 -3.84
N ARG A 290 -10.68 -5.44 -2.75
CA ARG A 290 -11.95 -5.05 -2.11
C ARG A 290 -11.72 -4.75 -0.64
N GLY A 291 -12.55 -3.87 -0.11
CA GLY A 291 -12.54 -3.53 1.29
C GLY A 291 -13.91 -3.13 1.77
N TYR A 292 -14.24 -3.51 2.99
CA TYR A 292 -15.51 -3.17 3.62
C TYR A 292 -15.41 -3.19 5.13
N CYS A 293 -16.30 -2.43 5.76
CA CYS A 293 -16.55 -2.49 7.19
C CYS A 293 -17.88 -3.21 7.43
N SER A 294 -18.03 -3.89 8.55
CA SER A 294 -19.27 -4.59 8.91
C SER A 294 -19.39 -4.65 10.43
N ASN A 295 -20.58 -4.33 10.94
CA ASN A 295 -20.91 -4.35 12.37
C ASN A 295 -21.16 -5.77 12.91
N GLY A 296 -20.98 -6.81 12.11
CA GLY A 296 -21.27 -8.19 12.51
C GLY A 296 -22.76 -8.54 12.56
N GLU A 297 -23.63 -7.69 12.01
CA GLU A 297 -25.03 -7.99 11.70
C GLU A 297 -25.18 -8.60 10.30
#